data_AF-A0ABD5DF00-F1
#
_entry.id   AF-A0ABD5DF00-F1
#
_cell.length_a   1.000
_cell.length_b   1.000
_cell.length_c   1.000
_cell.angle_alpha   90.00
_cell.angle_beta   90.00
_cell.angle_gamma   90.00
#
_symmetry.space_group_name_H-M   'P 1'
#
loop_
_entity.id
_entity.type
_entity.pdbx_description
1 polymer ?
#
loop_
_entity_poly.entity_id
_entity_poly.type
_entity_poly.pdbx_seq_one_letter_code
_entity_poly.pdbx_strand_id
1 'polypeptide(L)'
;PDLLEAMVCKSGLGFVCGETGSGKSTLCSALYRYIMDNFPDAKIVTYEDPVEYILGNENDLLPPHQAEIGRDVVSFAAGLRSAVRRNPEIIGVGEIRDNETADAAVQAG
;
A
#
# COMPACT_ATOMS: atom_id res chain seq x y z
N PRO A 1 -13.03 -12.03 8.64
CA PRO A 1 -12.95 -12.39 7.20
C PRO A 1 -13.72 -11.37 6.36
N ASP A 2 -15.00 -11.17 6.68
CA ASP A 2 -15.96 -10.41 5.87
C ASP A 2 -15.52 -8.97 5.60
N LEU A 3 -14.96 -8.27 6.59
CA LEU A 3 -14.49 -6.89 6.41
C LEU A 3 -13.26 -6.80 5.50
N LEU A 4 -12.22 -7.60 5.76
CA LEU A 4 -10.98 -7.55 4.97
C LEU A 4 -11.25 -7.98 3.53
N GLU A 5 -12.06 -9.01 3.34
CA GLU A 5 -12.51 -9.44 2.01
C GLU A 5 -13.27 -8.31 1.30
N ALA A 6 -14.21 -7.66 1.98
CA ALA A 6 -14.96 -6.53 1.42
C ALA A 6 -14.10 -5.30 1.10
N MET A 7 -12.93 -5.15 1.73
CA MET A 7 -11.98 -4.08 1.45
C MET A 7 -11.09 -4.38 0.23
N VAL A 8 -11.03 -5.63 -0.25
CA VAL A 8 -10.28 -5.99 -1.45
C VAL A 8 -11.14 -5.70 -2.69
N CYS A 9 -10.84 -4.59 -3.36
CA CYS A 9 -11.45 -4.23 -4.64
C CYS A 9 -10.54 -4.64 -5.81
N LYS A 10 -11.14 -5.01 -6.96
CA LYS A 10 -10.37 -5.34 -8.18
C LYS A 10 -9.68 -4.14 -8.83
N SER A 11 -10.18 -2.93 -8.58
CA SER A 11 -9.67 -1.66 -9.14
C SER A 11 -10.21 -0.48 -8.34
N GLY A 12 -9.56 0.68 -8.47
CA GLY A 12 -9.96 1.93 -7.83
C GLY A 12 -9.20 2.22 -6.53
N LEU A 13 -9.79 3.09 -5.69
CA LEU A 13 -9.15 3.64 -4.50
C LEU A 13 -9.86 3.20 -3.22
N GLY A 14 -9.08 2.77 -2.24
CA GLY A 14 -9.51 2.51 -0.87
C GLY A 14 -8.88 3.50 0.10
N PHE A 15 -9.66 4.00 1.06
CA PHE A 15 -9.18 4.95 2.07
C PHE A 15 -9.38 4.40 3.47
N VAL A 16 -8.33 4.48 4.28
CA VAL A 16 -8.38 4.22 5.73
C VAL A 16 -8.08 5.53 6.44
N CYS A 17 -9.11 6.13 7.04
CA CYS A 17 -9.03 7.44 7.68
C CYS A 17 -9.18 7.34 9.20
N GLY A 18 -8.60 8.29 9.92
CA GLY A 18 -8.63 8.34 11.38
C GLY A 18 -7.45 9.12 11.96
N GLU A 19 -7.55 9.52 13.22
CA GLU A 19 -6.51 10.26 13.92
C GLU A 19 -5.25 9.40 14.14
N THR A 20 -4.13 10.04 14.53
CA THR A 20 -2.91 9.32 14.91
C THR A 20 -3.20 8.34 16.05
N GLY A 21 -2.67 7.13 15.96
CA GLY A 21 -2.91 6.09 16.97
C GLY A 21 -4.25 5.34 16.82
N SER A 22 -5.08 5.65 15.82
CA SER A 22 -6.35 4.95 15.60
C SER A 22 -6.21 3.54 14.97
N GLY A 23 -4.97 3.05 14.77
CA GLY A 23 -4.70 1.73 14.21
C GLY A 23 -4.78 1.62 12.68
N LYS A 24 -4.69 2.74 11.93
CA LYS A 24 -4.74 2.73 10.46
C LYS A 24 -3.67 1.82 9.84
N SER A 25 -2.41 2.02 10.21
CA SER A 25 -1.29 1.23 9.72
C SER A 25 -1.42 -0.25 10.11
N THR A 26 -1.94 -0.52 11.31
CA THR A 26 -2.27 -1.88 11.78
C THR A 26 -3.34 -2.55 10.92
N LEU A 27 -4.39 -1.82 10.54
CA LEU A 27 -5.43 -2.33 9.63
C LEU A 27 -4.86 -2.56 8.23
N CYS A 28 -4.07 -1.63 7.70
CA CYS A 28 -3.44 -1.78 6.39
C CYS A 28 -2.47 -2.97 6.36
N SER A 29 -1.64 -3.17 7.39
CA SER A 29 -0.74 -4.32 7.44
C SER A 29 -1.49 -5.65 7.54
N ALA A 30 -2.60 -5.69 8.31
CA ALA A 30 -3.49 -6.85 8.33
C ALA A 30 -4.15 -7.11 6.97
N LEU A 31 -4.55 -6.06 6.24
CA LEU A 31 -5.09 -6.18 4.89
C LEU A 31 -4.06 -6.70 3.90
N TYR A 32 -2.82 -6.18 3.92
CA TYR A 32 -1.75 -6.68 3.04
C TYR A 32 -1.41 -8.14 3.33
N ARG A 33 -1.34 -8.54 4.61
CA ARG A 33 -1.17 -9.94 4.98
C ARG A 33 -2.30 -10.81 4.44
N TYR A 34 -3.54 -10.39 4.64
CA TYR A 34 -4.72 -11.08 4.10
C TYR A 34 -4.64 -11.23 2.58
N ILE A 35 -4.21 -10.19 1.86
CA ILE A 35 -4.04 -10.25 0.41
C ILE A 35 -2.95 -11.26 0.03
N MET A 36 -1.78 -11.24 0.67
CA MET A 36 -0.71 -12.20 0.39
C MET A 36 -1.12 -13.66 0.68
N ASP A 37 -1.94 -13.89 1.71
CA ASP A 37 -2.44 -15.23 2.06
C ASP A 37 -3.46 -15.78 1.06
N ASN A 38 -4.32 -14.91 0.50
CA ASN A 38 -5.46 -15.33 -0.34
C ASN A 38 -5.22 -15.13 -1.84
N PHE A 39 -4.29 -14.24 -2.19
CA PHE A 39 -3.89 -13.87 -3.56
C PHE A 39 -2.36 -13.83 -3.65
N PRO A 40 -1.67 -14.98 -3.50
CA PRO A 40 -0.21 -15.03 -3.34
C PRO A 40 0.57 -14.53 -4.57
N ASP A 41 -0.07 -14.42 -5.73
CA ASP A 41 0.45 -13.87 -6.97
C ASP A 41 0.23 -12.36 -7.15
N ALA A 42 -0.43 -11.70 -6.19
CA ALA A 42 -0.60 -10.24 -6.19
C ALA A 42 0.72 -9.53 -5.79
N LYS A 43 1.22 -8.65 -6.66
CA LYS A 43 2.36 -7.79 -6.35
C LYS A 43 1.89 -6.59 -5.55
N ILE A 44 2.46 -6.47 -4.36
CA ILE A 44 2.19 -5.37 -3.45
C ILE A 44 3.41 -4.46 -3.42
N VAL A 45 3.18 -3.16 -3.62
CA VAL A 45 4.19 -2.11 -3.41
C VAL A 45 3.65 -1.11 -2.40
N THR A 46 4.44 -0.71 -1.41
CA THR A 46 4.06 0.33 -0.43
C THR A 46 5.07 1.46 -0.40
N TYR A 47 4.57 2.67 -0.15
CA TYR A 47 5.35 3.88 0.08
C TYR A 47 4.91 4.48 1.42
N GLU A 48 5.82 4.60 2.38
CA GLU A 48 5.51 4.89 3.80
C GLU A 48 6.49 5.92 4.39
N ASP A 49 6.10 6.62 5.45
CA ASP A 49 6.94 7.62 6.14
C ASP A 49 6.66 7.65 7.66
N PRO A 50 7.40 6.89 8.49
CA PRO A 50 8.33 5.81 8.13
C PRO A 50 7.59 4.49 7.87
N VAL A 51 8.32 3.43 7.49
CA VAL A 51 7.77 2.06 7.49
C VAL A 51 7.51 1.59 8.92
N GLU A 52 6.26 1.33 9.29
CA GLU A 52 5.88 0.92 10.65
C GLU A 52 5.90 -0.59 10.88
N TYR A 53 5.56 -1.36 9.84
CA TYR A 53 5.48 -2.82 9.88
C TYR A 53 6.29 -3.41 8.73
N ILE A 54 7.10 -4.43 9.02
CA ILE A 54 7.73 -5.23 7.98
C ILE A 54 6.71 -6.24 7.48
N LEU A 55 6.39 -6.16 6.20
CA LEU A 55 5.48 -7.05 5.51
C LEU A 55 6.25 -8.21 4.89
N GLY A 56 5.53 -9.31 4.69
CA GLY A 56 6.05 -10.50 4.03
C GLY A 56 6.68 -11.52 4.98
N ASN A 57 6.65 -12.78 4.58
CA ASN A 57 7.26 -13.93 5.25
C ASN A 57 8.16 -14.68 4.26
N GLU A 58 9.06 -15.53 4.77
CA GLU A 58 9.98 -16.33 3.95
C GLU A 58 9.29 -17.23 2.90
N ASN A 59 8.02 -17.59 3.14
CA ASN A 59 7.26 -18.50 2.28
C ASN A 59 6.29 -17.77 1.32
N ASP A 60 6.24 -16.44 1.33
CA ASP A 60 5.34 -15.71 0.42
C ASP A 60 5.85 -15.83 -1.03
N LEU A 61 4.95 -16.18 -1.96
CA LEU A 61 5.29 -16.41 -3.37
C LEU A 61 5.88 -15.16 -4.01
N LEU A 62 5.29 -13.99 -3.73
CA LEU A 62 5.80 -12.69 -4.14
C LEU A 62 6.00 -11.81 -2.89
N PRO A 63 7.26 -11.54 -2.50
CA PRO A 63 7.53 -10.62 -1.40
C PRO A 63 7.04 -9.19 -1.71
N PRO A 64 6.44 -8.50 -0.73
CA PRO A 64 6.02 -7.11 -0.90
C PRO A 64 7.25 -6.20 -1.01
N HIS A 65 7.16 -5.17 -1.84
CA HIS A 65 8.20 -4.15 -1.91
C HIS A 65 7.78 -2.92 -1.11
N GLN A 66 8.43 -2.69 0.02
CA GLN A 66 8.20 -1.50 0.85
C GLN A 66 9.30 -0.47 0.60
N ALA A 67 8.90 0.79 0.45
CA ALA A 67 9.81 1.91 0.30
C ALA A 67 9.48 3.02 1.29
N GLU A 68 10.50 3.57 1.94
CA GLU A 68 10.38 4.69 2.85
C GLU A 68 10.68 6.01 2.14
N ILE A 69 9.86 7.03 2.40
CA ILE A 69 10.07 8.38 1.87
C ILE A 69 11.35 8.98 2.46
N GLY A 70 12.13 9.66 1.64
CA GLY A 70 13.42 10.26 1.99
C GLY A 70 14.58 9.27 2.03
N ARG A 71 14.33 7.96 2.24
CA ARG A 71 15.34 6.90 2.22
C ARG A 71 15.43 6.19 0.87
N ASP A 72 14.30 5.66 0.39
CA ASP A 72 14.22 4.81 -0.79
C ASP A 72 13.64 5.55 -2.00
N VAL A 73 12.73 6.50 -1.75
CA VAL A 73 12.12 7.39 -2.75
C VAL A 73 12.00 8.82 -2.23
N VAL A 74 12.03 9.79 -3.14
CA VAL A 74 12.07 11.22 -2.76
C VAL A 74 10.73 11.79 -2.26
N SER A 75 9.59 11.23 -2.68
CA SER A 75 8.25 11.66 -2.27
C SER A 75 7.20 10.59 -2.59
N PHE A 76 6.01 10.68 -1.97
CA PHE A 76 4.88 9.79 -2.26
C PHE A 76 4.46 9.87 -3.73
N ALA A 77 4.30 11.07 -4.29
CA ALA A 77 3.96 11.26 -5.70
C ALA A 77 4.99 10.65 -6.66
N ALA A 78 6.29 10.75 -6.35
CA ALA A 78 7.34 10.08 -7.13
C ALA A 78 7.25 8.56 -7.02
N GLY A 79 6.99 8.05 -5.80
CA GLY A 79 6.73 6.63 -5.54
C GLY A 79 5.57 6.10 -6.38
N LEU A 80 4.40 6.73 -6.28
CA LEU A 80 3.19 6.40 -7.05
C LEU A 80 3.44 6.35 -8.56
N ARG A 81 4.09 7.37 -9.14
CA ARG A 81 4.41 7.38 -10.58
C ARG A 81 5.35 6.24 -10.98
N SER A 82 6.28 5.86 -10.10
CA SER A 82 7.19 4.75 -10.33
C SER A 82 6.49 3.39 -10.19
N ALA A 83 5.48 3.31 -9.31
CA ALA A 83 4.72 2.11 -9.01
C ALA A 83 3.99 1.58 -10.23
N VAL A 84 3.32 2.46 -10.99
CA VAL A 84 2.56 2.09 -12.21
C VAL A 84 3.42 1.31 -13.20
N ARG A 85 4.71 1.63 -13.31
CA ARG A 85 5.65 0.93 -14.22
C ARG A 85 5.99 -0.49 -13.77
N ARG A 86 5.80 -0.81 -12.50
CA ARG A 86 6.00 -2.15 -11.94
C ARG A 86 4.81 -3.08 -12.19
N ASN A 87 3.71 -2.53 -12.73
CA ASN A 87 2.44 -3.22 -12.93
C ASN A 87 2.00 -4.02 -11.67
N PRO A 88 1.89 -3.35 -10.50
CA PRO A 88 1.44 -3.99 -9.27
C PRO A 88 -0.07 -4.14 -9.24
N GLU A 89 -0.54 -5.17 -8.53
CA GLU A 89 -1.95 -5.36 -8.24
C GLU A 89 -2.41 -4.47 -7.07
N ILE A 90 -1.52 -4.15 -6.13
CA ILE A 90 -1.82 -3.28 -4.98
C ILE A 90 -0.73 -2.23 -4.79
N ILE A 91 -1.14 -0.96 -4.67
CA ILE A 91 -0.27 0.16 -4.33
C ILE A 91 -0.72 0.75 -2.99
N GLY A 92 0.12 0.61 -1.97
CA GLY A 92 -0.05 1.24 -0.66
C GLY A 92 0.61 2.60 -0.60
N VAL A 93 -0.12 3.61 -0.11
CA VAL A 93 0.41 4.95 0.15
C VAL A 93 0.12 5.29 1.61
N GLY A 94 1.15 5.61 2.38
CA GLY A 94 1.03 5.87 3.81
C GLY A 94 0.07 7.02 4.12
N GLU A 95 0.08 8.07 3.30
CA GLU A 95 -0.82 9.21 3.45
C GLU A 95 -0.92 10.06 2.19
N ILE A 96 -1.96 10.90 2.12
CA ILE A 96 -2.17 11.89 1.07
C ILE A 96 -2.37 13.25 1.76
N ARG A 97 -1.33 14.08 1.77
CA ARG A 97 -1.34 15.42 2.39
C ARG A 97 -1.37 16.58 1.39
N ASP A 98 -1.03 16.30 0.14
CA ASP A 98 -0.88 17.31 -0.91
C ASP A 98 -1.58 16.89 -2.21
N ASN A 99 -1.84 17.87 -3.07
CA ASN A 99 -2.56 17.64 -4.33
C ASN A 99 -1.75 16.78 -5.32
N GLU A 100 -0.42 16.86 -5.30
CA GLU A 100 0.40 16.08 -6.23
C GLU A 100 0.28 14.58 -5.94
N THR A 101 0.29 14.22 -4.66
CA THR A 101 0.09 12.85 -4.20
C THR A 101 -1.35 12.40 -4.46
N ALA A 102 -2.34 13.27 -4.25
CA ALA A 102 -3.74 12.96 -4.55
C ALA A 102 -3.98 12.69 -6.05
N ASP A 103 -3.47 13.56 -6.92
CA ASP A 103 -3.57 13.40 -8.37
C ASP A 103 -2.85 12.14 -8.85
N ALA A 104 -1.66 11.86 -8.29
CA ALA A 104 -0.92 10.65 -8.61
C ALA A 104 -1.65 9.38 -8.18
N ALA A 105 -2.37 9.41 -7.05
CA ALA A 105 -3.17 8.27 -6.59
C ALA A 105 -4.36 8.02 -7.52
N VAL A 106 -5.07 9.08 -7.93
CA VAL A 106 -6.18 8.99 -8.88
C VAL A 106 -5.73 8.48 -10.24
N GLN A 107 -4.53 8.86 -10.71
CA GLN A 107 -3.98 8.35 -11.97
C GLN A 107 -3.54 6.89 -11.90
N ALA A 108 -3.23 6.39 -10.70
CA ALA A 108 -2.78 5.02 -10.49
C ALA A 108 -3.92 4.02 -10.28
N GLY A 109 -5.07 4.48 -9.76
CA GLY A 109 -6.28 3.66 -9.51
C GLY A 109 -7.16 3.47 -10.75
#